data_AF-A0A5C7AC04-F1
#
_entry.id   AF-A0A5C7AC04-F1
#
_cell.length_a   1.000
_cell.length_b   1.000
_cell.length_c   1.000
_cell.angle_alpha   90.00
_cell.angle_beta   90.00
_cell.angle_gamma   90.00
#
_symmetry.space_group_name_H-M   'P 1'
#
loop_
_entity.id
_entity.type
_entity.pdbx_description
1 polymer ?
#
loop_
_entity_poly.entity_id
_entity_poly.type
_entity_poly.pdbx_seq_one_letter_code
_entity_poly.pdbx_strand_id
1 'polypeptide(L)'
;MKKTITINKDIPKSIIIGLLLSIILVFVIEHFGDFSYVANVENTYTGGKINLVDYVSPKTPLESIYLDTPFGSRFIFDGNNLTIGDMKFVGGDFKPYTNRISYYFKATFMDFKYVLLVGLILTVIVYLSKNFKLKFN
;
A
#
# COMPACT_ATOMS: atom_id res chain seq x y z
N MET A 1 41.86 -22.53 -13.47
CA MET A 1 41.21 -23.31 -12.39
C MET A 1 39.82 -22.75 -12.13
N LYS A 2 38.76 -23.56 -12.25
CA LYS A 2 37.40 -23.16 -11.85
C LYS A 2 37.26 -23.39 -10.34
N LYS A 3 36.81 -22.37 -9.60
CA LYS A 3 36.47 -22.50 -8.18
C LYS A 3 34.98 -22.86 -8.06
N THR A 4 34.66 -23.88 -7.27
CA THR A 4 33.28 -24.30 -7.00
C THR A 4 32.85 -23.73 -5.65
N ILE A 5 31.71 -23.05 -5.61
CA ILE A 5 31.09 -22.55 -4.37
C ILE A 5 29.92 -23.50 -4.02
N THR A 6 29.96 -24.09 -2.84
CA THR A 6 28.88 -24.95 -2.33
C THR A 6 27.96 -24.13 -1.43
N ILE A 7 26.75 -23.82 -1.89
CA ILE A 7 25.75 -23.06 -1.11
C ILE A 7 24.79 -24.04 -0.46
N ASN A 8 24.56 -23.89 0.85
CA ASN A 8 23.51 -24.64 1.54
C ASN A 8 22.13 -24.20 1.02
N LYS A 9 21.32 -25.14 0.52
CA LYS A 9 19.97 -24.92 -0.02
C LYS A 9 18.99 -24.34 1.01
N ASP A 10 19.25 -24.48 2.29
CA ASP A 10 18.40 -23.93 3.36
C ASP A 10 18.45 -22.41 3.44
N ILE A 11 19.56 -21.80 3.03
CA ILE A 11 19.74 -20.35 2.99
C ILE A 11 18.80 -19.71 1.95
N PRO A 12 18.89 -20.02 0.64
CA PRO A 12 18.00 -19.44 -0.35
C PRO A 12 16.53 -19.80 -0.09
N LYS A 13 16.24 -21.00 0.46
CA LYS A 13 14.87 -21.35 0.87
C LYS A 13 14.34 -20.44 1.98
N SER A 14 15.16 -20.08 2.96
CA SER A 14 14.76 -19.18 4.05
C SER A 14 14.67 -17.73 3.59
N ILE A 15 15.47 -17.31 2.61
CA ILE A 15 15.34 -16.00 1.94
C ILE A 15 13.97 -15.91 1.25
N ILE A 16 13.62 -16.89 0.42
CA ILE A 16 12.33 -16.89 -0.31
C ILE A 16 11.16 -16.89 0.67
N ILE A 17 11.19 -17.73 1.71
CA ILE A 17 10.12 -17.77 2.72
C ILE A 17 10.02 -16.43 3.46
N GLY A 18 11.14 -15.85 3.90
CA GLY A 18 11.15 -14.56 4.58
C GLY A 18 10.59 -13.43 3.72
N LEU A 19 10.93 -13.40 2.43
CA LEU A 19 10.41 -12.42 1.48
C LEU A 19 8.91 -12.58 1.21
N LEU A 20 8.42 -13.82 1.10
CA LEU A 20 6.97 -14.06 0.94
C LEU A 20 6.20 -13.63 2.18
N LEU A 21 6.72 -13.94 3.37
CA LEU A 21 6.12 -13.51 4.63
C LEU A 21 6.15 -11.99 4.78
N SER A 22 7.21 -11.30 4.33
CA SER A 22 7.27 -9.85 4.40
C SER A 22 6.30 -9.16 3.46
N ILE A 23 6.09 -9.68 2.24
CA ILE A 23 5.07 -9.15 1.33
C ILE A 23 3.69 -9.24 1.99
N ILE A 24 3.35 -10.38 2.58
CA ILE A 24 2.06 -10.57 3.27
C ILE A 24 1.95 -9.62 4.47
N LEU A 25 2.99 -9.52 5.29
CA LEU A 25 2.96 -8.69 6.49
C LEU A 25 2.85 -7.20 6.16
N VAL A 26 3.66 -6.70 5.22
CA VAL A 26 3.58 -5.31 4.76
C VAL A 26 2.21 -5.05 4.14
N PHE A 27 1.71 -5.94 3.29
CA PHE A 27 0.36 -5.82 2.73
C PHE A 27 -0.73 -5.70 3.81
N VAL A 28 -0.65 -6.50 4.88
CA VAL A 28 -1.57 -6.37 6.02
C VAL A 28 -1.40 -5.03 6.73
N ILE A 29 -0.18 -4.53 6.89
CA ILE A 29 0.06 -3.21 7.50
C ILE A 29 -0.53 -2.09 6.63
N GLU A 30 -0.41 -2.16 5.30
CA GLU A 30 -0.99 -1.17 4.39
C GLU A 30 -2.51 -0.99 4.57
N HIS A 31 -3.23 -1.98 5.11
CA HIS A 31 -4.67 -1.88 5.35
C HIS A 31 -5.05 -0.88 6.44
N PHE A 32 -4.08 -0.49 7.27
CA PHE A 32 -4.25 0.56 8.28
C PHE A 32 -3.96 1.96 7.72
N GLY A 33 -3.71 2.08 6.41
CA GLY A 33 -3.57 3.37 5.75
C GLY A 33 -4.89 4.10 5.58
N ASP A 34 -4.81 5.43 5.55
CA ASP A 34 -5.95 6.33 5.44
C ASP A 34 -6.14 6.80 4.01
N PHE A 35 -7.36 6.67 3.50
CA PHE A 35 -7.72 7.20 2.19
C PHE A 35 -8.27 8.63 2.30
N SER A 36 -7.79 9.50 1.43
CA SER A 36 -8.38 10.82 1.17
C SER A 36 -8.45 11.08 -0.32
N TYR A 37 -9.08 12.17 -0.76
CA TYR A 37 -9.27 12.45 -2.18
C TYR A 37 -9.45 13.95 -2.45
N VAL A 38 -9.20 14.34 -3.70
CA VAL A 38 -9.48 15.67 -4.23
C VAL A 38 -10.51 15.53 -5.35
N ALA A 39 -11.55 16.36 -5.29
CA ALA A 39 -12.58 16.42 -6.32
C ALA A 39 -12.14 17.34 -7.46
N ASN A 40 -12.47 16.97 -8.69
CA ASN A 40 -12.26 17.83 -9.85
C ASN A 40 -13.38 18.88 -9.90
N VAL A 41 -13.14 20.02 -9.27
CA VAL A 41 -14.03 21.18 -9.27
C VAL A 41 -13.43 22.25 -10.17
N GLU A 42 -14.15 22.63 -11.21
CA GLU A 42 -13.80 23.82 -11.98
C GLU A 42 -14.02 25.06 -11.12
N ASN A 43 -12.93 25.76 -10.81
CA ASN A 43 -13.02 27.08 -10.18
C ASN A 43 -13.61 28.06 -11.20
N THR A 44 -14.78 28.62 -10.89
CA THR A 44 -15.36 29.70 -11.70
C THR A 44 -14.73 31.02 -11.31
N TYR A 45 -14.21 31.74 -12.31
CA TYR A 45 -13.63 33.07 -12.16
C TYR A 45 -14.65 34.11 -12.57
N THR A 46 -15.03 35.00 -11.65
CA THR A 46 -15.91 36.14 -11.96
C THR A 46 -15.23 37.42 -11.50
N GLY A 47 -14.98 38.35 -12.43
CA GLY A 47 -14.41 39.66 -12.11
C GLY A 47 -13.01 39.63 -11.49
N GLY A 48 -12.18 38.63 -11.82
CA GLY A 48 -10.79 38.51 -11.33
C GLY A 48 -10.65 37.91 -9.92
N LYS A 49 -11.73 37.39 -9.33
CA LYS A 49 -11.70 36.67 -8.05
C LYS A 49 -12.07 35.20 -8.25
N ILE A 50 -11.45 34.33 -7.45
CA ILE A 50 -11.79 32.90 -7.36
C ILE A 50 -13.06 32.79 -6.52
N ASN A 51 -14.13 32.23 -7.08
CA ASN A 51 -15.32 31.89 -6.30
C ASN A 51 -15.07 30.56 -5.57
N LEU A 52 -15.15 30.57 -4.25
CA LEU A 52 -15.17 29.35 -3.46
C LEU A 52 -16.51 28.63 -3.70
N VAL A 53 -16.45 27.35 -4.03
CA VAL A 53 -17.63 26.53 -4.27
C VAL A 53 -18.12 25.98 -2.92
N ASP A 54 -19.21 26.55 -2.39
CA ASP A 54 -19.78 26.14 -1.09
C ASP A 54 -20.44 24.75 -1.12
N TYR A 55 -20.86 24.30 -2.30
CA TYR A 55 -21.47 22.98 -2.49
C TYR A 55 -20.87 22.26 -3.69
N VAL A 56 -20.27 21.09 -3.43
CA VAL A 56 -19.80 20.19 -4.48
C VAL A 56 -20.74 19.00 -4.60
N SER A 57 -21.29 18.79 -5.80
CA SER A 57 -22.22 17.70 -6.09
C SER A 57 -21.58 16.33 -5.82
N PRO A 58 -22.31 15.36 -5.25
CA PRO A 58 -21.83 13.99 -5.18
C PRO A 58 -21.45 13.37 -6.52
N LYS A 59 -22.00 13.87 -7.63
CA LYS A 59 -21.68 13.39 -8.99
C LYS A 59 -20.36 13.96 -9.53
N THR A 60 -19.73 14.89 -8.82
CA THR A 60 -18.46 15.47 -9.24
C THR A 60 -17.37 14.39 -9.26
N PRO A 61 -16.65 14.23 -10.36
CA PRO A 61 -15.59 13.23 -10.48
C PRO A 61 -14.40 13.58 -9.57
N LEU A 62 -13.63 12.57 -9.19
CA LEU A 62 -12.39 12.74 -8.46
C LEU A 62 -11.25 13.09 -9.41
N GLU A 63 -10.41 14.02 -8.99
CA GLU A 63 -9.12 14.29 -9.65
C GLU A 63 -8.09 13.25 -9.19
N SER A 64 -7.99 13.03 -7.89
CA SER A 64 -7.01 12.12 -7.30
C SER A 64 -7.51 11.49 -6.01
N ILE A 65 -7.00 10.28 -5.73
CA ILE A 65 -7.17 9.54 -4.48
C ILE A 65 -5.81 9.40 -3.84
N TYR A 66 -5.74 9.67 -2.55
CA TYR A 66 -4.53 9.58 -1.75
C TYR A 66 -4.65 8.41 -0.78
N LEU A 67 -3.54 7.71 -0.58
CA LEU A 67 -3.37 6.74 0.50
C LEU A 67 -2.17 7.16 1.35
N ASP A 68 -2.43 7.50 2.60
CA ASP A 68 -1.41 7.73 3.61
C ASP A 68 -1.13 6.41 4.34
N THR A 69 0.09 5.87 4.20
CA THR A 69 0.45 4.57 4.78
C THR A 69 0.96 4.71 6.21
N PRO A 70 0.84 3.65 7.04
CA PRO A 70 1.42 3.64 8.39
C PRO A 70 2.95 3.83 8.42
N PHE A 71 3.61 3.65 7.28
CA PHE A 71 5.04 3.89 7.13
C PHE A 71 5.39 5.36 6.82
N GLY A 72 4.40 6.25 6.79
CA GLY A 72 4.55 7.67 6.52
C GLY A 72 4.69 8.02 5.04
N SER A 73 4.42 7.09 4.13
CA SER A 73 4.39 7.34 2.69
C SER A 73 3.02 7.86 2.28
N ARG A 74 2.97 8.80 1.34
CA ARG A 74 1.73 9.24 0.69
C ARG A 74 1.76 8.86 -0.78
N PHE A 75 0.79 8.07 -1.22
CA PHE A 75 0.64 7.68 -2.62
C PHE A 75 -0.54 8.38 -3.26
N ILE A 76 -0.35 8.83 -4.49
CA ILE A 76 -1.36 9.52 -5.30
C ILE A 76 -1.77 8.58 -6.42
N PHE A 77 -3.07 8.36 -6.55
CA PHE A 77 -3.68 7.57 -7.60
C PHE A 77 -4.69 8.43 -8.35
N ASP A 78 -4.90 8.15 -9.62
CA ASP A 78 -5.94 8.80 -10.41
C ASP A 78 -7.33 8.51 -9.82
N GLY A 79 -8.26 9.44 -9.99
CA GLY A 79 -9.65 9.32 -9.52
C GLY A 79 -10.42 8.12 -10.09
N ASN A 80 -9.92 7.43 -11.12
CA ASN A 80 -10.49 6.20 -11.70
C ASN A 80 -11.98 6.29 -12.07
N ASN A 81 -12.42 7.45 -12.59
CA ASN A 81 -13.83 7.76 -12.88
C ASN A 81 -14.78 7.70 -11.67
N LEU A 82 -14.24 7.59 -10.45
CA LEU A 82 -15.03 7.65 -9.23
C LEU A 82 -15.50 9.09 -9.01
N THR A 83 -16.57 9.22 -8.25
CA THR A 83 -17.17 10.48 -7.85
C THR A 83 -17.08 10.69 -6.34
N ILE A 84 -17.38 11.89 -5.88
CA ILE A 84 -17.50 12.20 -4.44
C ILE A 84 -18.51 11.25 -3.77
N GLY A 85 -19.60 10.92 -4.46
CA GLY A 85 -20.64 10.02 -3.98
C GLY A 85 -20.11 8.62 -3.72
N ASP A 86 -19.22 8.12 -4.59
CA ASP A 86 -18.59 6.81 -4.47
C ASP A 86 -17.71 6.68 -3.23
N MET A 87 -17.07 7.80 -2.84
CA MET A 87 -16.23 7.87 -1.64
C MET A 87 -17.06 8.01 -0.35
N LYS A 88 -18.10 8.84 -0.37
CA LYS A 88 -18.83 9.25 0.84
C LYS A 88 -19.99 8.33 1.21
N PHE A 89 -20.82 7.93 0.26
CA PHE A 89 -22.10 7.27 0.57
C PHE A 89 -21.98 5.75 0.77
N VAL A 90 -22.92 5.20 1.52
CA VAL A 90 -23.08 3.75 1.67
C VAL A 90 -23.51 3.19 0.33
N GLY A 91 -22.80 2.16 -0.16
CA GLY A 91 -23.02 1.57 -1.49
C GLY A 91 -22.27 2.26 -2.63
N GLY A 92 -21.50 3.32 -2.36
CA GLY A 92 -20.61 3.92 -3.36
C GLY A 92 -19.49 2.98 -3.79
N ASP A 93 -19.02 3.13 -5.03
CA ASP A 93 -18.09 2.18 -5.65
C ASP A 93 -16.73 2.08 -4.94
N PHE A 94 -16.34 3.04 -4.11
CA PHE A 94 -15.11 2.92 -3.33
C PHE A 94 -15.26 2.09 -2.05
N LYS A 95 -16.48 1.87 -1.55
CA LYS A 95 -16.70 1.14 -0.29
C LYS A 95 -16.36 -0.36 -0.38
N PRO A 96 -16.72 -1.10 -1.46
CA PRO A 96 -16.35 -2.50 -1.61
C PRO A 96 -14.85 -2.73 -1.46
N TYR A 97 -14.48 -3.75 -0.68
CA TYR A 97 -13.08 -4.10 -0.45
C TYR A 97 -12.37 -4.49 -1.75
N THR A 98 -13.07 -5.10 -2.71
CA THR A 98 -12.55 -5.46 -4.03
C THR A 98 -12.00 -4.26 -4.81
N ASN A 99 -12.55 -3.07 -4.59
CA ASN A 99 -12.09 -1.86 -5.28
C ASN A 99 -10.91 -1.23 -4.51
N ARG A 100 -10.90 -1.32 -3.18
CA ARG A 100 -9.82 -0.83 -2.32
C ARG A 100 -8.55 -1.68 -2.33
N ILE A 101 -8.68 -3.01 -2.49
CA ILE A 101 -7.55 -3.96 -2.41
C ILE A 101 -6.46 -3.65 -3.43
N SER A 102 -6.84 -3.16 -4.62
CA SER A 102 -5.89 -2.79 -5.67
C SER A 102 -4.93 -1.68 -5.23
N TYR A 103 -5.39 -0.73 -4.41
CA TYR A 103 -4.58 0.35 -3.88
C TYR A 103 -3.60 -0.16 -2.83
N TYR A 104 -4.02 -1.06 -1.94
CA TYR A 104 -3.12 -1.68 -0.95
C TYR A 104 -2.03 -2.54 -1.60
N PHE A 105 -2.37 -3.30 -2.65
CA PHE A 105 -1.36 -4.03 -3.42
C PHE A 105 -0.35 -3.07 -4.05
N LYS A 106 -0.80 -2.01 -4.72
CA LYS A 106 0.09 -1.01 -5.30
C LYS A 106 0.98 -0.37 -4.23
N ALA A 107 0.41 0.04 -3.11
CA ALA A 107 1.14 0.62 -1.98
C ALA A 107 2.24 -0.32 -1.47
N THR A 108 1.92 -1.60 -1.27
CA THR A 108 2.90 -2.62 -0.81
C THR A 108 4.13 -2.70 -1.72
N PHE A 109 3.94 -2.62 -3.05
CA PHE A 109 5.05 -2.66 -4.01
C PHE A 109 5.74 -1.30 -4.18
N MET A 110 5.05 -0.18 -3.95
CA MET A 110 5.69 1.14 -3.92
C MET A 110 6.54 1.31 -2.66
N ASP A 111 6.10 0.74 -1.53
CA ASP A 111 6.81 0.67 -0.26
C ASP A 111 7.75 -0.56 -0.17
N PHE A 112 8.29 -1.01 -1.30
CA PHE A 112 9.16 -2.20 -1.41
C PHE A 112 10.39 -2.16 -0.49
N LYS A 113 10.89 -0.97 -0.13
CA LYS A 113 11.99 -0.84 0.85
C LYS A 113 11.64 -1.48 2.21
N TYR A 114 10.37 -1.38 2.65
CA TYR A 114 9.91 -2.00 3.88
C TYR A 114 9.72 -3.50 3.71
N VAL A 115 9.27 -3.95 2.52
CA VAL A 115 9.22 -5.39 2.17
C VAL A 115 10.60 -6.04 2.27
N LEU A 116 11.65 -5.36 1.77
CA LEU A 116 13.03 -5.83 1.87
C LEU A 116 13.53 -5.84 3.32
N LEU A 117 13.29 -4.77 4.08
CA LEU A 117 13.75 -4.65 5.47
C LEU A 117 13.10 -5.71 6.37
N VAL A 118 11.77 -5.81 6.32
CA VAL A 118 11.01 -6.83 7.05
C VAL A 118 11.39 -8.23 6.53
N GLY A 119 11.60 -8.39 5.23
CA GLY A 119 12.05 -9.63 4.60
C GLY A 119 13.37 -10.13 5.17
N LEU A 120 14.36 -9.24 5.30
CA LEU A 120 15.65 -9.57 5.89
C LEU A 120 15.50 -10.05 7.34
N ILE A 121 14.72 -9.33 8.15
CA ILE A 121 14.45 -9.69 9.55
C ILE A 121 13.78 -11.08 9.62
N LEU A 122 12.75 -11.31 8.81
CA LEU A 122 12.02 -12.58 8.76
C LEU A 122 12.89 -13.72 8.22
N THR A 123 13.76 -13.48 7.25
CA THR A 123 14.74 -14.45 6.78
C THR A 123 15.66 -14.89 7.91
N VAL A 124 16.17 -13.95 8.71
CA VAL A 124 17.00 -14.27 9.88
C VAL A 124 16.21 -15.10 10.88
N ILE A 125 14.98 -14.70 11.22
CA ILE A 125 14.12 -15.45 12.14
C ILE A 125 13.86 -16.87 11.63
N VAL A 126 13.46 -17.03 10.36
CA VAL A 126 13.18 -18.35 9.76
C VAL A 126 14.43 -19.21 9.71
N TYR A 127 15.59 -18.62 9.40
CA TYR A 127 16.86 -19.33 9.39
C TYR A 127 17.24 -19.80 10.80
N LEU A 128 17.13 -18.93 11.81
CA LEU A 128 17.45 -19.28 13.19
C LEU A 128 16.51 -20.36 13.73
N SER A 129 15.20 -20.24 13.51
CA SER A 129 14.21 -21.22 13.98
C SER A 129 14.41 -22.62 13.39
N LYS A 130 15.00 -22.74 12.20
CA LYS A 130 15.32 -24.05 11.59
C LYS A 130 16.61 -24.66 12.12
N ASN A 131 17.60 -23.84 12.45
CA ASN A 131 18.94 -24.31 12.79
C ASN A 131 19.20 -24.36 14.30
N PHE A 132 18.42 -23.65 15.10
CA PHE A 132 18.56 -23.57 16.54
C PHE A 132 17.27 -24.05 17.23
N LYS A 133 17.38 -25.05 18.13
CA LYS A 133 16.30 -25.39 19.06
C LYS A 133 16.24 -24.29 20.12
N LEU A 134 15.35 -23.32 19.95
CA LEU A 134 15.07 -22.32 20.98
C LEU A 134 14.53 -23.04 22.22
N LYS A 135 15.34 -23.14 23.28
CA LYS A 135 14.90 -23.56 24.61
C LYS A 135 14.64 -22.29 25.42
N PHE A 136 13.40 -22.11 25.85
CA PHE A 136 13.06 -21.12 26.89
C PHE A 136 13.19 -21.84 28.24
N ASN A 137 14.06 -21.32 29.12
CA ASN A 137 14.16 -21.74 30.52
C ASN A 137 13.20 -20.93 31.38
#